data_AF-A0AB35XDN6-F1
#
_entry.id   AF-A0AB35XDN6-F1
#
_cell.length_a   1.000
_cell.length_b   1.000
_cell.length_c   1.000
_cell.angle_alpha   90.00
_cell.angle_beta   90.00
_cell.angle_gamma   90.00
#
_symmetry.space_group_name_H-M   'P 1'
#
loop_
_entity.id
_entity.type
_entity.pdbx_description
1 polymer ?
#
loop_
_entity_poly.entity_id
_entity_poly.type
_entity_poly.pdbx_seq_one_letter_code
_entity_poly.pdbx_strand_id
1 'polypeptide(L)'
;MTSPHSCRKKGKLCASADEAVTTQITQLKAQVNDDVKASLATEQQARADADSALSKQVTNLQSQVNTDVKAQIAAEAKTRADKDSALSSQITALSAQVNDDVTAQIATESKARADGDTAISTKVDTLATKTTSDIKAAVATETKARTDGDTALGSQITSLKTQTASDIKAAVATETKARTDGDSALSSQISSLETQTAANIKAAVATETKARTDGDTALGSQITSLKTQTAADIKAAVATETKARSDADSAMASDISALKTRAGKIESSVTSEQTARANADTALGKRVDTVSAKADSASSTVQQTSQAVAEVNAKVSASWTLKMETSTSNGQKYAAGMALGIDGSGLSQFLIRADRFGLVNSVDGKVTTPFVVENSVAYMNGAYIKDGTIVNAKIGDLQSTNYVSGRTGWRIAKGGAFEMNGNSGSTGRMVINNNRIEVYDENGRLRVRMGLI
;
A
#
# COMPACT_ATOMS: atom_id res chain seq x y z
N MET A 1 131.41 232.22 120.04
CA MET A 1 131.19 233.31 121.02
C MET A 1 130.58 232.66 122.26
N THR A 2 130.99 232.83 123.51
CA THR A 2 132.03 233.62 124.21
C THR A 2 131.87 233.24 125.69
N SER A 3 132.98 233.08 126.42
CA SER A 3 133.10 233.13 127.91
C SER A 3 132.32 232.11 128.78
N PRO A 4 132.76 231.85 130.04
CA PRO A 4 134.14 231.83 130.54
C PRO A 4 134.43 230.73 131.61
N HIS A 5 135.73 230.48 131.83
CA HIS A 5 136.42 230.33 133.15
C HIS A 5 136.19 229.13 134.11
N SER A 6 137.34 228.60 134.60
CA SER A 6 137.70 228.31 136.02
C SER A 6 136.83 227.29 136.80
N CYS A 7 137.29 226.30 137.60
CA CYS A 7 138.55 226.03 138.29
C CYS A 7 138.52 224.60 138.92
N ARG A 8 139.71 224.15 139.37
CA ARG A 8 140.08 223.10 140.38
C ARG A 8 139.06 222.86 141.54
N LYS A 9 138.95 221.73 142.30
CA LYS A 9 139.74 220.50 142.60
C LYS A 9 138.95 219.52 143.54
N LYS A 10 139.14 218.17 143.39
CA LYS A 10 139.02 217.00 144.35
C LYS A 10 137.63 216.44 144.81
N GLY A 11 137.22 215.14 144.65
CA GLY A 11 137.61 214.01 143.75
C GLY A 11 137.32 212.53 144.22
N LYS A 12 136.70 211.68 143.35
CA LYS A 12 136.57 210.17 143.27
C LYS A 12 135.38 209.37 143.92
N LEU A 13 134.67 208.57 143.08
CA LEU A 13 133.87 207.33 143.29
C LEU A 13 132.36 207.36 143.70
N CYS A 14 131.44 207.63 142.74
CA CYS A 14 130.05 207.10 142.60
C CYS A 14 129.62 207.27 141.10
N ALA A 15 128.90 206.31 140.45
CA ALA A 15 128.15 206.38 139.15
C ALA A 15 128.48 205.40 137.96
N SER A 16 128.39 204.07 138.05
CA SER A 16 128.61 203.18 136.85
C SER A 16 127.79 201.87 136.74
N ALA A 17 126.58 201.74 137.29
CA ALA A 17 125.86 200.45 137.30
C ALA A 17 124.62 200.34 136.39
N ASP A 18 123.88 201.42 136.09
CA ASP A 18 122.55 201.28 135.44
C ASP A 18 122.55 201.23 133.90
N GLU A 19 123.61 201.66 133.21
CA GLU A 19 123.61 201.73 131.73
C GLU A 19 123.80 200.35 131.05
N ALA A 20 124.22 199.32 131.78
CA ALA A 20 124.51 198.00 131.21
C ALA A 20 123.27 197.11 130.97
N VAL A 21 122.17 197.34 131.68
CA VAL A 21 121.00 196.42 131.67
C VAL A 21 120.08 196.63 130.47
N THR A 22 119.94 197.86 129.98
CA THR A 22 119.01 198.20 128.87
C THR A 22 119.44 197.61 127.52
N THR A 23 120.74 197.41 127.28
CA THR A 23 121.25 196.91 126.00
C THR A 23 120.95 195.42 125.77
N GLN A 24 120.83 194.61 126.82
CA GLN A 24 120.60 193.16 126.70
C GLN A 24 119.18 192.79 126.25
N ILE A 25 118.16 193.58 126.60
CA ILE A 25 116.75 193.24 126.28
C ILE A 25 116.44 193.41 124.78
N THR A 26 117.02 194.41 124.13
CA THR A 26 116.77 194.68 122.70
C THR A 26 117.36 193.60 121.80
N GLN A 27 118.53 193.04 122.16
CA GLN A 27 119.15 191.94 121.41
C GLN A 27 118.34 190.65 121.49
N LEU A 28 117.73 190.36 122.65
CA LEU A 28 116.94 189.14 122.81
C LEU A 28 115.67 189.13 121.93
N LYS A 29 115.04 190.30 121.73
CA LYS A 29 113.82 190.42 120.92
C LYS A 29 114.06 190.20 119.42
N ALA A 30 115.22 190.63 118.92
CA ALA A 30 115.60 190.42 117.52
C ALA A 30 115.87 188.93 117.24
N GLN A 31 116.61 188.27 118.13
CA GLN A 31 116.95 186.85 118.00
C GLN A 31 115.70 185.96 117.91
N VAL A 32 114.70 186.22 118.75
CA VAL A 32 113.47 185.41 118.79
C VAL A 32 112.67 185.49 117.47
N ASN A 33 112.64 186.65 116.80
CA ASN A 33 111.87 186.80 115.56
C ASN A 33 112.52 186.10 114.37
N ASP A 34 113.85 186.11 114.30
CA ASP A 34 114.60 185.44 113.24
C ASP A 34 114.50 183.90 113.39
N ASP A 35 114.52 183.39 114.62
CA ASP A 35 114.37 181.96 114.91
C ASP A 35 112.99 181.40 114.50
N VAL A 36 111.91 182.18 114.70
CA VAL A 36 110.55 181.76 114.29
C VAL A 36 110.40 181.71 112.76
N LYS A 37 110.99 182.68 112.05
CA LYS A 37 110.98 182.71 110.58
C LYS A 37 111.76 181.54 109.98
N ALA A 38 112.94 181.24 110.54
CA ALA A 38 113.74 180.09 110.15
C ALA A 38 113.01 178.77 110.41
N SER A 39 112.32 178.66 111.55
CA SER A 39 111.52 177.47 111.90
C SER A 39 110.36 177.23 110.93
N LEU A 40 109.66 178.28 110.49
CA LEU A 40 108.53 178.16 109.57
C LEU A 40 108.96 177.77 108.14
N ALA A 41 110.08 178.32 107.66
CA ALA A 41 110.64 177.93 106.36
C ALA A 41 111.09 176.45 106.36
N THR A 42 111.63 175.99 107.49
CA THR A 42 112.01 174.59 107.70
C THR A 42 110.78 173.66 107.65
N GLU A 43 109.67 174.06 108.27
CA GLU A 43 108.41 173.29 108.25
C GLU A 43 107.75 173.25 106.84
N GLN A 44 107.79 174.34 106.06
CA GLN A 44 107.27 174.34 104.69
C GLN A 44 108.09 173.43 103.76
N GLN A 45 109.42 173.45 103.89
CA GLN A 45 110.29 172.56 103.14
C GLN A 45 110.03 171.09 103.52
N ALA A 46 109.85 170.80 104.81
CA ALA A 46 109.53 169.45 105.28
C ALA A 46 108.21 168.91 104.70
N ARG A 47 107.19 169.76 104.55
CA ARG A 47 105.90 169.34 103.95
C ARG A 47 105.99 169.11 102.44
N ALA A 48 106.71 169.95 101.71
CA ALA A 48 106.90 169.75 100.27
C ALA A 48 107.69 168.45 99.96
N ASP A 49 108.70 168.15 100.77
CA ASP A 49 109.45 166.89 100.68
C ASP A 49 108.58 165.67 101.02
N ALA A 50 107.68 165.80 102.00
CA ALA A 50 106.71 164.77 102.36
C ALA A 50 105.69 164.49 101.23
N ASP A 51 105.14 165.52 100.58
CA ASP A 51 104.20 165.34 99.45
C ASP A 51 104.90 164.73 98.23
N SER A 52 106.15 165.15 97.95
CA SER A 52 106.98 164.55 96.91
C SER A 52 107.29 163.08 97.19
N ALA A 53 107.53 162.73 98.45
CA ALA A 53 107.69 161.34 98.89
C ALA A 53 106.38 160.53 98.73
N LEU A 54 105.23 161.12 99.09
CA LEU A 54 103.92 160.49 98.95
C LEU A 54 103.57 160.24 97.48
N SER A 55 103.82 161.20 96.59
CA SER A 55 103.60 161.02 95.15
C SER A 55 104.46 159.90 94.58
N LYS A 56 105.74 159.79 95.00
CA LYS A 56 106.61 158.66 94.62
C LYS A 56 106.07 157.33 95.14
N GLN A 57 105.56 157.29 96.37
CA GLN A 57 104.91 156.10 96.92
C GLN A 57 103.67 155.71 96.11
N VAL A 58 102.81 156.65 95.72
CA VAL A 58 101.62 156.37 94.91
C VAL A 58 102.00 155.83 93.53
N THR A 59 102.97 156.43 92.84
CA THR A 59 103.44 155.94 91.54
C THR A 59 104.06 154.54 91.65
N ASN A 60 104.87 154.31 92.69
CA ASN A 60 105.44 152.98 92.95
C ASN A 60 104.34 151.96 93.25
N LEU A 61 103.34 152.32 94.06
CA LEU A 61 102.21 151.45 94.38
C LEU A 61 101.40 151.13 93.12
N GLN A 62 101.13 152.11 92.26
CA GLN A 62 100.40 151.88 91.01
C GLN A 62 101.20 151.00 90.03
N SER A 63 102.51 151.19 89.93
CA SER A 63 103.38 150.30 89.14
C SER A 63 103.41 148.88 89.71
N GLN A 64 103.49 148.75 91.04
CA GLN A 64 103.45 147.46 91.73
C GLN A 64 102.09 146.77 91.51
N VAL A 65 100.98 147.48 91.72
CA VAL A 65 99.63 146.97 91.48
C VAL A 65 99.45 146.53 90.02
N ASN A 66 99.90 147.31 89.04
CA ASN A 66 99.80 146.91 87.63
C ASN A 66 100.66 145.66 87.34
N THR A 67 101.85 145.57 87.95
CA THR A 67 102.73 144.41 87.83
C THR A 67 102.09 143.18 88.46
N ASP A 68 101.52 143.31 89.66
CA ASP A 68 100.86 142.24 90.41
C ASP A 68 99.58 141.78 89.72
N VAL A 69 98.73 142.69 89.26
CA VAL A 69 97.50 142.36 88.51
C VAL A 69 97.86 141.67 87.19
N LYS A 70 98.87 142.16 86.46
CA LYS A 70 99.33 141.51 85.24
C LYS A 70 99.90 140.11 85.53
N ALA A 71 100.64 139.94 86.62
CA ALA A 71 101.14 138.65 87.07
C ALA A 71 100.00 137.71 87.49
N GLN A 72 98.99 138.20 88.20
CA GLN A 72 97.80 137.43 88.60
C GLN A 72 96.95 137.01 87.39
N ILE A 73 96.70 137.90 86.42
CA ILE A 73 96.01 137.58 85.18
C ILE A 73 96.80 136.53 84.39
N ALA A 74 98.12 136.67 84.29
CA ALA A 74 98.97 135.68 83.64
C ALA A 74 98.93 134.33 84.38
N ALA A 75 98.94 134.34 85.72
CA ALA A 75 98.82 133.14 86.54
C ALA A 75 97.46 132.45 86.39
N GLU A 76 96.36 133.20 86.35
CA GLU A 76 95.01 132.67 86.12
C GLU A 76 94.85 132.15 84.69
N ALA A 77 95.34 132.88 83.67
CA ALA A 77 95.33 132.42 82.28
C ALA A 77 96.14 131.13 82.11
N LYS A 78 97.30 131.04 82.77
CA LYS A 78 98.09 129.80 82.83
C LYS A 78 97.32 128.69 83.54
N THR A 79 96.70 128.97 84.68
CA THR A 79 95.91 127.98 85.44
C THR A 79 94.72 127.46 84.63
N ARG A 80 94.04 128.32 83.85
CA ARG A 80 92.96 127.91 82.94
C ARG A 80 93.46 127.09 81.78
N ALA A 81 94.54 127.51 81.11
CA ALA A 81 95.16 126.74 80.04
C ALA A 81 95.63 125.35 80.53
N ASP A 82 96.21 125.28 81.73
CA ASP A 82 96.61 124.04 82.37
C ASP A 82 95.38 123.14 82.66
N LYS A 83 94.25 123.71 83.12
CA LYS A 83 92.97 122.98 83.31
C LYS A 83 92.32 122.52 82.00
N ASP A 84 92.31 123.36 80.96
CA ASP A 84 91.75 123.00 79.65
C ASP A 84 92.58 121.89 78.99
N SER A 85 93.91 121.94 79.14
CA SER A 85 94.82 120.87 78.70
C SER A 85 94.56 119.56 79.46
N ALA A 86 94.29 119.64 80.77
CA ALA A 86 93.93 118.49 81.59
C ALA A 86 92.55 117.92 81.20
N LEU A 87 91.55 118.76 80.98
CA LEU A 87 90.22 118.34 80.53
C LEU A 87 90.28 117.71 79.13
N SER A 88 91.04 118.31 78.19
CA SER A 88 91.26 117.73 76.87
C SER A 88 91.92 116.36 76.96
N SER A 89 92.88 116.19 77.87
CA SER A 89 93.53 114.90 78.12
C SER A 89 92.55 113.87 78.71
N GLN A 90 91.66 114.29 79.63
CA GLN A 90 90.58 113.45 80.15
C GLN A 90 89.57 113.05 79.07
N ILE A 91 89.18 113.96 78.17
CA ILE A 91 88.27 113.67 77.05
C ILE A 91 88.92 112.69 76.08
N THR A 92 90.19 112.89 75.73
CA THR A 92 90.93 111.96 74.87
C THR A 92 91.04 110.58 75.52
N ALA A 93 91.34 110.52 76.82
CA ALA A 93 91.41 109.26 77.57
C ALA A 93 90.04 108.56 77.64
N LEU A 94 88.96 109.30 77.91
CA LEU A 94 87.61 108.75 77.91
C LEU A 94 87.18 108.27 76.52
N SER A 95 87.48 109.03 75.46
CA SER A 95 87.19 108.62 74.09
C SER A 95 87.96 107.37 73.70
N ALA A 96 89.23 107.24 74.13
CA ALA A 96 90.01 106.02 73.93
C ALA A 96 89.38 104.84 74.68
N GLN A 97 89.06 105.01 75.97
CA GLN A 97 88.40 103.97 76.78
C GLN A 97 87.07 103.53 76.17
N VAL A 98 86.22 104.47 75.75
CA VAL A 98 84.93 104.15 75.11
C VAL A 98 85.14 103.39 73.80
N ASN A 99 86.10 103.78 72.98
CA ASN A 99 86.42 103.07 71.75
C ASN A 99 86.94 101.65 72.03
N ASP A 100 87.80 101.50 73.04
CA ASP A 100 88.32 100.20 73.47
C ASP A 100 87.20 99.30 74.01
N ASP A 101 86.30 99.84 74.85
CA ASP A 101 85.15 99.12 75.40
C ASP A 101 84.15 98.70 74.31
N VAL A 102 83.80 99.61 73.38
CA VAL A 102 82.92 99.29 72.24
C VAL A 102 83.56 98.24 71.36
N THR A 103 84.86 98.34 71.09
CA THR A 103 85.60 97.34 70.32
C THR A 103 85.59 95.98 71.02
N ALA A 104 85.79 95.95 72.34
CA ALA A 104 85.73 94.73 73.15
C ALA A 104 84.32 94.11 73.19
N GLN A 105 83.27 94.93 73.29
CA GLN A 105 81.88 94.46 73.25
C GLN A 105 81.51 93.90 71.87
N ILE A 106 81.88 94.59 70.77
CA ILE A 106 81.68 94.10 69.40
C ILE A 106 82.42 92.77 69.20
N ALA A 107 83.67 92.67 69.68
CA ALA A 107 84.43 91.43 69.60
C ALA A 107 83.75 90.29 70.38
N THR A 108 83.21 90.59 71.57
CA THR A 108 82.49 89.61 72.41
C THR A 108 81.20 89.14 71.74
N GLU A 109 80.37 90.05 71.20
CA GLU A 109 79.14 89.73 70.48
C GLU A 109 79.41 88.97 69.17
N SER A 110 80.44 89.39 68.41
CA SER A 110 80.86 88.69 67.19
C SER A 110 81.30 87.25 67.50
N LYS A 111 82.06 87.06 68.58
CA LYS A 111 82.43 85.73 69.08
C LYS A 111 81.19 84.93 69.50
N ALA A 112 80.27 85.52 70.26
CA ALA A 112 79.04 84.85 70.70
C ALA A 112 78.16 84.41 69.52
N ARG A 113 78.03 85.24 68.47
CA ARG A 113 77.33 84.88 67.24
C ARG A 113 78.03 83.77 66.46
N ALA A 114 79.35 83.85 66.31
CA ALA A 114 80.11 82.80 65.63
C ALA A 114 80.02 81.44 66.37
N ASP A 115 80.10 81.46 67.71
CA ASP A 115 79.89 80.28 68.54
C ASP A 115 78.44 79.74 68.39
N GLY A 116 77.44 80.63 68.29
CA GLY A 116 76.03 80.30 68.03
C GLY A 116 75.78 79.67 66.66
N ASP A 117 76.34 80.26 65.59
CA ASP A 117 76.24 79.73 64.22
C ASP A 117 76.91 78.37 64.10
N THR A 118 78.06 78.19 64.78
CA THR A 118 78.75 76.89 64.87
C THR A 118 77.86 75.85 65.57
N ALA A 119 77.18 76.22 66.65
CA ALA A 119 76.25 75.34 67.35
C ALA A 119 75.00 75.00 66.49
N ILE A 120 74.47 75.95 65.73
CA ILE A 120 73.36 75.72 64.80
C ILE A 120 73.79 74.79 63.66
N SER A 121 74.95 75.03 63.03
CA SER A 121 75.52 74.16 61.99
C SER A 121 75.67 72.74 62.50
N THR A 122 76.24 72.56 63.70
CA THR A 122 76.39 71.25 64.34
C THR A 122 75.05 70.55 64.55
N LYS A 123 74.01 71.28 64.99
CA LYS A 123 72.65 70.74 65.13
C LYS A 123 72.03 70.34 63.78
N VAL A 124 72.24 71.15 62.74
CA VAL A 124 71.79 70.86 61.37
C VAL A 124 72.46 69.60 60.84
N ASP A 125 73.78 69.47 60.98
CA ASP A 125 74.52 68.28 60.55
C ASP A 125 74.08 67.03 61.32
N THR A 126 73.86 67.17 62.64
CA THR A 126 73.33 66.08 63.48
C THR A 126 71.92 65.67 63.04
N LEU A 127 71.06 66.62 62.72
CA LEU A 127 69.72 66.33 62.24
C LEU A 127 69.72 65.71 60.84
N ALA A 128 70.57 66.18 59.93
CA ALA A 128 70.70 65.65 58.58
C ALA A 128 71.21 64.20 58.60
N THR A 129 72.22 63.92 59.42
CA THR A 129 72.76 62.55 59.62
C THR A 129 71.71 61.63 60.26
N LYS A 130 71.04 62.09 61.33
CA LYS A 130 69.95 61.34 61.96
C LYS A 130 68.81 61.04 60.99
N THR A 131 68.35 62.04 60.25
CA THR A 131 67.27 61.89 59.26
C THR A 131 67.65 60.89 58.18
N THR A 132 68.88 60.95 57.66
CA THR A 132 69.38 59.99 56.67
C THR A 132 69.40 58.57 57.24
N SER A 133 69.86 58.41 58.49
CA SER A 133 69.90 57.12 59.17
C SER A 133 68.50 56.55 59.41
N ASP A 134 67.57 57.38 59.89
CA ASP A 134 66.18 56.99 60.17
C ASP A 134 65.45 56.60 58.86
N ILE A 135 65.60 57.38 57.78
CA ILE A 135 65.03 57.04 56.45
C ILE A 135 65.61 55.72 55.95
N LYS A 136 66.93 55.52 56.04
CA LYS A 136 67.57 54.28 55.61
C LYS A 136 67.05 53.08 56.40
N ALA A 137 66.85 53.23 57.70
CA ALA A 137 66.27 52.19 58.55
C ALA A 137 64.80 51.90 58.15
N ALA A 138 63.97 52.93 57.97
CA ALA A 138 62.58 52.78 57.56
C ALA A 138 62.43 52.09 56.19
N VAL A 139 63.25 52.49 55.21
CA VAL A 139 63.28 51.85 53.88
C VAL A 139 63.71 50.38 53.99
N ALA A 140 64.70 50.07 54.82
CA ALA A 140 65.13 48.68 55.05
C ALA A 140 64.00 47.84 55.69
N THR A 141 63.29 48.39 56.67
CA THR A 141 62.14 47.74 57.30
C THR A 141 61.01 47.50 56.29
N GLU A 142 60.63 48.49 55.49
CA GLU A 142 59.60 48.35 54.44
C GLU A 142 60.02 47.33 53.37
N THR A 143 61.28 47.36 52.94
CA THR A 143 61.82 46.41 51.96
C THR A 143 61.73 44.98 52.49
N LYS A 144 62.09 44.78 53.76
CA LYS A 144 61.95 43.47 54.41
C LYS A 144 60.48 43.05 54.51
N ALA A 145 59.59 43.93 54.95
CA ALA A 145 58.17 43.64 55.06
C ALA A 145 57.55 43.23 53.72
N ARG A 146 57.90 43.93 52.63
CA ARG A 146 57.46 43.57 51.27
C ARG A 146 58.01 42.22 50.82
N THR A 147 59.30 41.96 51.05
CA THR A 147 59.93 40.69 50.67
C THR A 147 59.32 39.50 51.42
N ASP A 148 59.07 39.66 52.72
CA ASP A 148 58.40 38.65 53.55
C ASP A 148 56.95 38.43 53.06
N GLY A 149 56.25 39.51 52.71
CA GLY A 149 54.90 39.45 52.12
C GLY A 149 54.85 38.73 50.77
N ASP A 150 55.77 39.05 49.86
CA ASP A 150 55.88 38.38 48.56
C ASP A 150 56.22 36.89 48.71
N THR A 151 57.08 36.55 49.68
CA THR A 151 57.41 35.16 50.02
C THR A 151 56.19 34.40 50.55
N ALA A 152 55.39 35.04 51.41
CA ALA A 152 54.15 34.48 51.93
C ALA A 152 53.11 34.27 50.81
N LEU A 153 52.93 35.26 49.94
CA LEU A 153 52.03 35.18 48.79
C LEU A 153 52.47 34.08 47.81
N GLY A 154 53.77 33.97 47.51
CA GLY A 154 54.32 32.89 46.69
C GLY A 154 54.08 31.49 47.28
N SER A 155 54.17 31.37 48.60
CA SER A 155 53.85 30.13 49.32
C SER A 155 52.35 29.79 49.24
N GLN A 156 51.47 30.78 49.42
CA GLN A 156 50.02 30.60 49.27
C GLN A 156 49.63 30.20 47.84
N ILE A 157 50.22 30.84 46.82
CA ILE A 157 50.02 30.50 45.41
C ILE A 157 50.44 29.05 45.13
N THR A 158 51.60 28.64 45.64
CA THR A 158 52.12 27.27 45.47
C THR A 158 51.22 26.23 46.14
N SER A 159 50.75 26.52 47.35
CA SER A 159 49.80 25.68 48.07
C SER A 159 48.47 25.55 47.31
N LEU A 160 47.89 26.67 46.86
CA LEU A 160 46.65 26.69 46.09
C LEU A 160 46.79 25.92 44.77
N LYS A 161 47.90 26.10 44.04
CA LYS A 161 48.17 25.37 42.80
C LYS A 161 48.24 23.86 43.03
N THR A 162 48.87 23.45 44.13
CA THR A 162 48.99 22.03 44.51
C THR A 162 47.64 21.44 44.90
N GLN A 163 46.88 22.15 45.73
CA GLN A 163 45.53 21.75 46.14
C GLN A 163 44.61 21.62 44.93
N THR A 164 44.59 22.63 44.05
CA THR A 164 43.78 22.63 42.82
C THR A 164 44.13 21.44 41.92
N ALA A 165 45.42 21.13 41.74
CA ALA A 165 45.83 19.97 40.95
C ALA A 165 45.37 18.65 41.58
N SER A 166 45.43 18.54 42.91
CA SER A 166 44.92 17.37 43.65
C SER A 166 43.41 17.22 43.52
N ASP A 167 42.66 18.32 43.68
CA ASP A 167 41.20 18.33 43.59
C ASP A 167 40.72 17.97 42.18
N ILE A 168 41.35 18.53 41.14
CA ILE A 168 41.07 18.17 39.75
C ILE A 168 41.34 16.68 39.52
N LYS A 169 42.47 16.16 40.00
CA LYS A 169 42.81 14.74 39.86
C LYS A 169 41.77 13.84 40.54
N ALA A 170 41.31 14.22 41.74
CA ALA A 170 40.28 13.49 42.46
C ALA A 170 38.93 13.54 41.72
N ALA A 171 38.50 14.72 41.26
CA ALA A 171 37.26 14.89 40.51
C ALA A 171 37.26 14.08 39.21
N VAL A 172 38.37 14.09 38.45
CA VAL A 172 38.53 13.29 37.23
C VAL A 172 38.48 11.79 37.54
N ALA A 173 39.10 11.34 38.64
CA ALA A 173 39.03 9.94 39.05
C ALA A 173 37.61 9.51 39.42
N THR A 174 36.87 10.36 40.15
CA THR A 174 35.46 10.12 40.49
C THR A 174 34.58 10.04 39.25
N GLU A 175 34.71 10.98 38.30
CA GLU A 175 33.96 10.96 37.04
C GLU A 175 34.30 9.72 36.20
N THR A 176 35.59 9.36 36.11
CA THR A 176 36.03 8.17 35.38
C THR A 176 35.41 6.90 35.97
N LYS A 177 35.37 6.80 37.31
CA LYS A 177 34.71 5.69 38.00
C LYS A 177 33.21 5.67 37.75
N ALA A 178 32.53 6.81 37.85
CA ALA A 178 31.10 6.92 37.60
C ALA A 178 30.74 6.47 36.17
N ARG A 179 31.53 6.86 35.16
CA ARG A 179 31.36 6.39 33.78
C ARG A 179 31.59 4.90 33.63
N THR A 180 32.66 4.36 34.22
CA THR A 180 32.96 2.93 34.15
C THR A 180 31.86 2.06 34.80
N ASP A 181 31.36 2.51 35.96
CA ASP A 181 30.24 1.85 36.64
C ASP A 181 28.95 1.93 35.80
N GLY A 182 28.68 3.09 35.19
CA GLY A 182 27.56 3.30 34.27
C GLY A 182 27.63 2.42 33.02
N ASP A 183 28.79 2.34 32.38
CA ASP A 183 29.03 1.48 31.21
C ASP A 183 28.85 0.00 31.56
N SER A 184 29.31 -0.42 32.74
CA SER A 184 29.13 -1.80 33.23
C SER A 184 27.65 -2.12 33.49
N ALA A 185 26.90 -1.18 34.06
CA ALA A 185 25.46 -1.31 34.27
C ALA A 185 24.69 -1.38 32.94
N LEU A 186 25.03 -0.51 31.98
CA LEU A 186 24.42 -0.52 30.65
C LEU A 186 24.71 -1.83 29.90
N SER A 187 25.96 -2.31 29.94
CA SER A 187 26.35 -3.60 29.36
C SER A 187 25.52 -4.75 29.95
N SER A 188 25.33 -4.76 31.28
CA SER A 188 24.49 -5.75 31.97
C SER A 188 23.01 -5.67 31.55
N GLN A 189 22.47 -4.46 31.39
CA GLN A 189 21.10 -4.26 30.90
C GLN A 189 20.95 -4.75 29.45
N ILE A 190 21.93 -4.51 28.59
CA ILE A 190 21.95 -4.99 27.21
C ILE A 190 21.93 -6.52 27.17
N SER A 191 22.83 -7.20 27.91
CA SER A 191 22.86 -8.67 27.95
C SER A 191 21.58 -9.28 28.51
N SER A 192 20.95 -8.62 29.49
CA SER A 192 19.65 -9.03 30.02
C SER A 192 18.55 -8.91 28.96
N LEU A 193 18.51 -7.80 28.22
CA LEU A 193 17.55 -7.57 27.14
C LEU A 193 17.74 -8.57 25.99
N GLU A 194 18.98 -8.85 25.60
CA GLU A 194 19.31 -9.87 24.59
C GLU A 194 18.79 -11.24 24.99
N THR A 195 19.03 -11.64 26.24
CA THR A 195 18.56 -12.92 26.80
C THR A 195 17.03 -13.00 26.83
N GLN A 196 16.36 -11.94 27.30
CA GLN A 196 14.90 -11.88 27.35
C GLN A 196 14.29 -11.90 25.94
N THR A 197 14.89 -11.20 24.99
CA THR A 197 14.45 -11.16 23.59
C THR A 197 14.58 -12.54 22.95
N ALA A 198 15.71 -13.22 23.14
CA ALA A 198 15.91 -14.59 22.67
C ALA A 198 14.87 -15.56 23.25
N ALA A 199 14.57 -15.45 24.55
CA ALA A 199 13.55 -16.26 25.22
C ALA A 199 12.14 -16.00 24.65
N ASN A 200 11.79 -14.72 24.46
CA ASN A 200 10.49 -14.32 23.90
C ASN A 200 10.32 -14.82 22.46
N ILE A 201 11.33 -14.67 21.61
CA ILE A 201 11.33 -15.18 20.24
C ILE A 201 11.15 -16.71 20.24
N LYS A 202 11.90 -17.42 21.08
CA LYS A 202 11.77 -18.88 21.21
C LYS A 202 10.35 -19.31 21.59
N ALA A 203 9.73 -18.61 22.55
CA ALA A 203 8.37 -18.89 22.99
C ALA A 203 7.32 -18.59 21.88
N ALA A 204 7.48 -17.48 21.16
CA ALA A 204 6.61 -17.12 20.05
C ALA A 204 6.70 -18.14 18.90
N VAL A 205 7.93 -18.54 18.52
CA VAL A 205 8.16 -19.57 17.50
C VAL A 205 7.56 -20.91 17.91
N ALA A 206 7.71 -21.31 19.17
CA ALA A 206 7.10 -22.54 19.68
C ALA A 206 5.56 -22.49 19.62
N THR A 207 4.98 -21.34 19.93
CA THR A 207 3.52 -21.12 19.86
C THR A 207 3.00 -21.22 18.43
N GLU A 208 3.64 -20.55 17.47
CA GLU A 208 3.28 -20.63 16.04
C GLU A 208 3.48 -22.05 15.49
N THR A 209 4.57 -22.72 15.86
CA THR A 209 4.85 -24.10 15.45
C THR A 209 3.73 -25.04 15.92
N LYS A 210 3.27 -24.86 17.16
CA LYS A 210 2.16 -25.63 17.70
C LYS A 210 0.85 -25.34 16.95
N ALA A 211 0.53 -24.06 16.72
CA ALA A 211 -0.67 -23.66 16.00
C ALA A 211 -0.71 -24.26 14.58
N ARG A 212 0.41 -24.24 13.86
CA ARG A 212 0.56 -24.89 12.55
C ARG A 212 0.35 -26.39 12.62
N THR A 213 0.99 -27.07 13.57
CA THR A 213 0.86 -28.52 13.76
C THR A 213 -0.57 -28.95 14.09
N ASP A 214 -1.24 -28.21 14.99
CA ASP A 214 -2.64 -28.44 15.34
C ASP A 214 -3.55 -28.22 14.11
N GLY A 215 -3.30 -27.16 13.35
CA GLY A 215 -4.02 -26.85 12.11
C GLY A 215 -3.87 -27.94 11.03
N ASP A 216 -2.64 -28.42 10.81
CA ASP A 216 -2.35 -29.50 9.86
C ASP A 216 -3.01 -30.82 10.29
N THR A 217 -3.03 -31.10 11.60
CA THR A 217 -3.72 -32.27 12.17
C THR A 217 -5.24 -32.18 11.96
N ALA A 218 -5.82 -31.00 12.18
CA ALA A 218 -7.25 -30.76 11.93
C ALA A 218 -7.59 -30.90 10.43
N LEU A 219 -6.75 -30.34 9.55
CA LEU A 219 -6.92 -30.46 8.10
C LEU A 219 -6.79 -31.91 7.64
N GLY A 220 -5.81 -32.66 8.15
CA GLY A 220 -5.66 -34.09 7.86
C GLY A 220 -6.88 -34.91 8.29
N SER A 221 -7.49 -34.57 9.42
CA SER A 221 -8.73 -35.19 9.91
C SER A 221 -9.93 -34.86 9.01
N GLN A 222 -10.08 -33.60 8.58
CA GLN A 222 -11.12 -33.18 7.63
C GLN A 222 -10.97 -33.90 6.28
N ILE A 223 -9.75 -34.00 5.74
CA ILE A 223 -9.46 -34.74 4.51
C ILE A 223 -9.86 -36.21 4.64
N THR A 224 -9.53 -36.84 5.77
CA THR A 224 -9.87 -38.25 6.03
C THR A 224 -11.38 -38.45 6.11
N SER A 225 -12.09 -37.54 6.78
CA SER A 225 -13.55 -37.55 6.87
C SER A 225 -14.19 -37.39 5.49
N LEU A 226 -13.76 -36.40 4.70
CA LEU A 226 -14.26 -36.19 3.34
C LEU A 226 -13.99 -37.38 2.43
N LYS A 227 -12.80 -37.98 2.50
CA LYS A 227 -12.45 -39.18 1.74
C LYS A 227 -13.37 -40.35 2.09
N THR A 228 -13.67 -40.53 3.37
CA THR A 228 -14.57 -41.59 3.86
C THR A 228 -16.00 -41.35 3.40
N GLN A 229 -16.51 -40.12 3.55
CA GLN A 229 -17.86 -39.75 3.09
C GLN A 229 -18.00 -39.93 1.58
N THR A 230 -17.03 -39.44 0.79
CA THR A 230 -17.03 -39.59 -0.67
C THR A 230 -17.03 -41.06 -1.09
N ALA A 231 -16.27 -41.92 -0.42
CA ALA A 231 -16.28 -43.35 -0.69
C ALA A 231 -17.64 -44.00 -0.39
N ALA A 232 -18.30 -43.58 0.71
CA ALA A 232 -19.64 -44.04 1.06
C ALA A 232 -20.69 -43.56 0.04
N ASP A 233 -20.62 -42.30 -0.38
CA ASP A 233 -21.53 -41.70 -1.36
C ASP A 233 -21.40 -42.38 -2.73
N ILE A 234 -20.16 -42.61 -3.20
CA ILE A 234 -19.90 -43.36 -4.44
C ILE A 234 -20.47 -44.77 -4.34
N LYS A 235 -20.25 -45.47 -3.22
CA LYS A 235 -20.79 -46.81 -3.01
C LYS A 235 -22.32 -46.82 -3.07
N ALA A 236 -22.98 -45.85 -2.45
CA ALA A 236 -24.44 -45.71 -2.48
C ALA A 236 -24.97 -45.39 -3.89
N ALA A 237 -24.31 -44.48 -4.61
CA ALA A 237 -24.65 -44.13 -5.99
C ALA A 237 -24.51 -45.34 -6.93
N VAL A 238 -23.40 -46.08 -6.83
CA VAL A 238 -23.18 -47.31 -7.62
C VAL A 238 -24.24 -48.37 -7.30
N ALA A 239 -24.59 -48.57 -6.03
CA ALA A 239 -25.63 -49.52 -5.65
C ALA A 239 -27.00 -49.13 -6.23
N THR A 240 -27.33 -47.84 -6.22
CA THR A 240 -28.57 -47.30 -6.79
C THR A 240 -28.63 -47.51 -8.30
N GLU A 241 -27.56 -47.17 -9.03
CA GLU A 241 -27.46 -47.41 -10.48
C GLU A 241 -27.52 -48.91 -10.83
N THR A 242 -26.84 -49.75 -10.04
CA THR A 242 -26.87 -51.21 -10.22
C THR A 242 -28.30 -51.75 -10.07
N LYS A 243 -29.05 -51.27 -9.08
CA LYS A 243 -30.45 -51.64 -8.88
C LYS A 243 -31.33 -51.17 -10.05
N ALA A 244 -31.16 -49.93 -10.49
CA ALA A 244 -31.91 -49.37 -11.62
C ALA A 244 -31.68 -50.17 -12.91
N ARG A 245 -30.42 -50.56 -13.20
CA ARG A 245 -30.10 -51.45 -14.33
C ARG A 245 -30.71 -52.84 -14.19
N SER A 246 -30.60 -53.45 -13.01
CA SER A 246 -31.19 -54.77 -12.77
C SER A 246 -32.72 -54.77 -12.93
N ASP A 247 -33.40 -53.69 -12.54
CA ASP A 247 -34.84 -53.53 -12.70
C ASP A 247 -35.21 -53.33 -14.18
N ALA A 248 -34.44 -52.51 -14.91
CA ALA A 248 -34.61 -52.32 -16.34
C ALA A 248 -34.39 -53.63 -17.12
N ASP A 249 -33.36 -54.40 -16.78
CA ASP A 249 -33.08 -55.70 -17.38
C ASP A 249 -34.20 -56.70 -17.09
N SER A 250 -34.76 -56.69 -15.88
CA SER A 250 -35.90 -57.54 -15.50
C SER A 250 -37.17 -57.16 -16.28
N ALA A 251 -37.43 -55.86 -16.45
CA ALA A 251 -38.53 -55.37 -17.27
C ALA A 251 -38.36 -55.77 -18.74
N MET A 252 -37.15 -55.58 -19.30
CA MET A 252 -36.83 -55.96 -20.67
C MET A 252 -36.93 -57.48 -20.88
N ALA A 253 -36.50 -58.30 -19.91
CA ALA A 253 -36.66 -59.76 -19.96
C ALA A 253 -38.15 -60.16 -19.97
N SER A 254 -39.00 -59.43 -19.24
CA SER A 254 -40.45 -59.63 -19.25
C SER A 254 -41.06 -59.24 -20.60
N ASP A 255 -40.68 -58.09 -21.17
CA ASP A 255 -41.11 -57.65 -22.50
C ASP A 255 -40.70 -58.64 -23.60
N ILE A 256 -39.45 -59.14 -23.56
CA ILE A 256 -38.96 -60.18 -24.47
C ILE A 256 -39.78 -61.46 -24.33
N SER A 257 -40.12 -61.86 -23.10
CA SER A 257 -40.94 -63.05 -22.85
C SER A 257 -42.36 -62.87 -23.40
N ALA A 258 -42.98 -61.71 -23.17
CA ALA A 258 -44.28 -61.37 -23.71
C ALA A 258 -44.28 -61.35 -25.26
N LEU A 259 -43.22 -60.78 -25.86
CA LEU A 259 -43.02 -60.79 -27.30
C LEU A 259 -42.88 -62.21 -27.84
N LYS A 260 -42.11 -63.08 -27.17
CA LYS A 260 -41.96 -64.48 -27.53
C LYS A 260 -43.30 -65.23 -27.49
N THR A 261 -44.11 -65.01 -26.45
CA THR A 261 -45.47 -65.58 -26.38
C THR A 261 -46.35 -65.07 -27.53
N ARG A 262 -46.32 -63.77 -27.84
CA ARG A 262 -47.08 -63.21 -28.96
C ARG A 262 -46.63 -63.80 -30.30
N ALA A 263 -45.32 -63.93 -30.51
CA ALA A 263 -44.76 -64.57 -31.70
C ALA A 263 -45.24 -66.02 -31.85
N GLY A 264 -45.21 -66.82 -30.77
CA GLY A 264 -45.76 -68.18 -30.80
C GLY A 264 -47.26 -68.25 -31.08
N LYS A 265 -48.05 -67.29 -30.56
CA LYS A 265 -49.48 -67.17 -30.93
C LYS A 265 -49.69 -66.83 -32.40
N ILE A 266 -48.88 -65.92 -32.95
CA ILE A 266 -48.92 -65.57 -34.37
C ILE A 266 -48.55 -66.78 -35.22
N GLU A 267 -47.48 -67.50 -34.88
CA GLU A 267 -47.06 -68.73 -35.56
C GLU A 267 -48.19 -69.75 -35.59
N SER A 268 -48.81 -70.05 -34.44
CA SER A 268 -49.98 -70.94 -34.35
C SER A 268 -51.17 -70.45 -35.18
N SER A 269 -51.47 -69.15 -35.17
CA SER A 269 -52.57 -68.57 -35.94
C SER A 269 -52.33 -68.70 -37.45
N VAL A 270 -51.09 -68.45 -37.89
CA VAL A 270 -50.69 -68.62 -39.30
C VAL A 270 -50.79 -70.08 -39.72
N THR A 271 -50.33 -71.02 -38.91
CA THR A 271 -50.47 -72.46 -39.19
C THR A 271 -51.94 -72.88 -39.27
N SER A 272 -52.79 -72.36 -38.38
CA SER A 272 -54.24 -72.61 -38.40
C SER A 272 -54.87 -72.07 -39.69
N GLU A 273 -54.53 -70.86 -40.11
CA GLU A 273 -55.01 -70.25 -41.35
C GLU A 273 -54.54 -71.04 -42.58
N GLN A 274 -53.26 -71.45 -42.63
CA GLN A 274 -52.74 -72.30 -43.71
C GLN A 274 -53.52 -73.62 -43.80
N THR A 275 -53.85 -74.24 -42.66
CA THR A 275 -54.65 -75.47 -42.61
C THR A 275 -56.08 -75.23 -43.07
N ALA A 276 -56.72 -74.15 -42.61
CA ALA A 276 -58.08 -73.78 -43.02
C ALA A 276 -58.18 -73.54 -44.53
N ARG A 277 -57.20 -72.85 -45.12
CA ARG A 277 -57.10 -72.65 -46.58
C ARG A 277 -56.93 -73.97 -47.33
N ALA A 278 -56.03 -74.84 -46.89
CA ALA A 278 -55.84 -76.15 -47.53
C ALA A 278 -57.12 -77.01 -47.52
N ASN A 279 -57.88 -76.97 -46.41
CA ASN A 279 -59.17 -77.65 -46.31
C ASN A 279 -60.23 -77.03 -47.22
N ALA A 280 -60.31 -75.70 -47.30
CA ALA A 280 -61.24 -74.98 -48.18
C ALA A 280 -60.97 -75.30 -49.66
N ASP A 281 -59.70 -75.31 -50.08
CA ASP A 281 -59.30 -75.66 -51.44
C ASP A 281 -59.69 -77.12 -51.77
N THR A 282 -59.56 -78.03 -50.81
CA THR A 282 -59.99 -79.44 -50.95
C THR A 282 -61.52 -79.56 -51.10
N ALA A 283 -62.30 -78.79 -50.35
CA ALA A 283 -63.76 -78.80 -50.43
C ALA A 283 -64.28 -78.26 -51.77
N LEU A 284 -63.59 -77.28 -52.37
CA LEU A 284 -63.96 -76.75 -53.69
C LEU A 284 -63.82 -77.79 -54.82
N GLY A 285 -62.90 -78.75 -54.69
CA GLY A 285 -62.68 -79.81 -55.69
C GLY A 285 -63.77 -80.90 -55.78
N LYS A 286 -64.66 -81.01 -54.77
CA LYS A 286 -65.71 -82.04 -54.72
C LYS A 286 -67.03 -81.46 -54.21
N ARG A 287 -68.04 -81.33 -55.09
CA ARG A 287 -69.41 -80.95 -54.71
C ARG A 287 -70.37 -82.13 -54.87
N VAL A 288 -71.05 -82.50 -53.78
CA VAL A 288 -72.11 -83.53 -53.76
C VAL A 288 -73.37 -82.90 -53.21
N ASP A 289 -74.38 -82.75 -54.06
CA ASP A 289 -75.72 -82.27 -53.68
C ASP A 289 -76.66 -83.47 -53.57
N THR A 290 -77.30 -83.63 -52.42
CA THR A 290 -78.28 -84.70 -52.17
C THR A 290 -79.63 -84.11 -51.82
N VAL A 291 -80.65 -84.41 -52.62
CA VAL A 291 -82.05 -84.06 -52.37
C VAL A 291 -82.80 -85.34 -52.07
N SER A 292 -83.47 -85.42 -50.92
CA SER A 292 -84.21 -86.61 -50.51
C SER A 292 -85.62 -86.23 -50.08
N ALA A 293 -86.59 -87.05 -50.47
CA ALA A 293 -87.99 -86.95 -50.08
C ALA A 293 -88.47 -88.33 -49.60
N LYS A 294 -89.21 -88.37 -48.50
CA LYS A 294 -89.68 -89.60 -47.87
C LYS A 294 -91.16 -89.48 -47.48
N ALA A 295 -91.94 -90.51 -47.80
CA ALA A 295 -93.34 -90.64 -47.41
C ALA A 295 -93.61 -92.11 -47.05
N ASP A 296 -94.00 -92.38 -45.80
CA ASP A 296 -94.12 -93.71 -45.21
C ASP A 296 -92.88 -94.61 -45.44
N SER A 297 -93.07 -95.79 -46.04
CA SER A 297 -92.01 -96.72 -46.44
C SER A 297 -91.44 -96.47 -47.85
N ALA A 298 -91.88 -95.42 -48.54
CA ALA A 298 -91.35 -95.01 -49.83
C ALA A 298 -90.35 -93.84 -49.69
N SER A 299 -89.28 -93.86 -50.48
CA SER A 299 -88.27 -92.80 -50.49
C SER A 299 -87.74 -92.54 -51.89
N SER A 300 -87.54 -91.28 -52.23
CA SER A 300 -86.83 -90.85 -53.43
C SER A 300 -85.59 -90.06 -53.04
N THR A 301 -84.47 -90.36 -53.67
CA THR A 301 -83.23 -89.60 -53.49
C THR A 301 -82.64 -89.25 -54.85
N VAL A 302 -82.30 -87.98 -55.01
CA VAL A 302 -81.52 -87.44 -56.12
C VAL A 302 -80.15 -87.09 -55.56
N GLN A 303 -79.11 -87.69 -56.12
CA GLN A 303 -77.71 -87.40 -55.79
C GLN A 303 -77.02 -86.88 -57.04
N GLN A 304 -76.54 -85.65 -56.97
CA GLN A 304 -75.72 -85.02 -57.99
C GLN A 304 -74.30 -84.87 -57.47
N THR A 305 -73.33 -85.50 -58.14
CA THR A 305 -71.92 -85.36 -57.82
C THR A 305 -71.21 -84.65 -58.96
N SER A 306 -70.55 -83.52 -58.66
CA SER A 306 -69.65 -82.81 -59.55
C SER A 306 -68.23 -82.87 -58.97
N GLN A 307 -67.30 -83.46 -59.70
CA GLN A 307 -65.94 -83.65 -59.25
C GLN A 307 -64.96 -83.23 -60.34
N ALA A 308 -63.96 -82.41 -59.96
CA ALA A 308 -62.83 -82.07 -60.80
C ALA A 308 -61.55 -82.33 -59.99
N VAL A 309 -60.68 -83.20 -60.50
CA VAL A 309 -59.45 -83.60 -59.81
C VAL A 309 -58.27 -83.29 -60.72
N ALA A 310 -57.30 -82.54 -60.19
CA ALA A 310 -55.99 -82.36 -60.79
C ALA A 310 -54.97 -83.17 -59.98
N GLU A 311 -54.44 -84.24 -60.56
CA GLU A 311 -53.39 -85.04 -59.94
C GLU A 311 -52.01 -84.47 -60.31
N VAL A 312 -51.03 -84.67 -59.42
CA VAL A 312 -49.65 -84.17 -59.55
C VAL A 312 -48.95 -84.65 -60.85
N ASN A 313 -49.47 -85.68 -61.51
CA ASN A 313 -48.95 -86.25 -62.75
C ASN A 313 -49.58 -85.66 -64.03
N ALA A 314 -50.02 -84.40 -64.00
CA ALA A 314 -50.61 -83.66 -65.14
C ALA A 314 -51.87 -84.28 -65.75
N LYS A 315 -52.58 -85.13 -65.01
CA LYS A 315 -53.87 -85.69 -65.41
C LYS A 315 -54.99 -84.95 -64.70
N VAL A 316 -55.88 -84.37 -65.49
CA VAL A 316 -57.12 -83.74 -65.00
C VAL A 316 -58.27 -84.64 -65.39
N SER A 317 -59.11 -84.98 -64.43
CA SER A 317 -60.37 -85.68 -64.69
C SER A 317 -61.54 -84.86 -64.19
N ALA A 318 -62.65 -84.93 -64.91
CA ALA A 318 -63.91 -84.30 -64.51
C ALA A 318 -65.03 -85.33 -64.65
N SER A 319 -65.85 -85.44 -63.62
CA SER A 319 -67.05 -86.28 -63.66
C SER A 319 -68.25 -85.53 -63.10
N TRP A 320 -69.37 -85.72 -63.78
CA TRP A 320 -70.68 -85.30 -63.36
C TRP A 320 -71.61 -86.51 -63.39
N THR A 321 -72.17 -86.86 -62.25
CA THR A 321 -73.09 -87.99 -62.14
C THR A 321 -74.37 -87.52 -61.49
N LEU A 322 -75.49 -87.98 -62.05
CA LEU A 322 -76.82 -87.83 -61.49
C LEU A 322 -77.40 -89.22 -61.29
N LYS A 323 -77.62 -89.56 -60.03
CA LYS A 323 -78.26 -90.82 -59.63
C LYS A 323 -79.62 -90.50 -59.00
N MET A 324 -80.65 -91.16 -59.48
CA MET A 324 -81.99 -91.12 -58.94
C MET A 324 -82.36 -92.53 -58.50
N GLU A 325 -82.72 -92.70 -57.23
CA GLU A 325 -83.18 -93.97 -56.67
C GLU A 325 -84.52 -93.73 -56.01
N THR A 326 -85.51 -94.54 -56.36
CA THR A 326 -86.80 -94.58 -55.67
C THR A 326 -87.06 -95.99 -55.15
N SER A 327 -87.54 -96.08 -53.91
CA SER A 327 -87.99 -97.32 -53.30
C SER A 327 -89.48 -97.23 -53.06
N THR A 328 -90.19 -98.23 -53.53
CA THR A 328 -91.64 -98.37 -53.31
C THR A 328 -91.91 -99.09 -51.97
N SER A 329 -93.12 -98.94 -51.43
CA SER A 329 -93.51 -99.42 -50.10
C SER A 329 -93.38 -100.95 -49.90
N ASN A 330 -93.30 -101.69 -51.01
CA ASN A 330 -93.12 -103.14 -51.13
C ASN A 330 -91.65 -103.55 -51.39
N GLY A 331 -90.70 -102.64 -51.20
CA GLY A 331 -89.26 -102.92 -51.24
C GLY A 331 -88.63 -102.98 -52.64
N GLN A 332 -89.41 -102.74 -53.71
CA GLN A 332 -88.88 -102.70 -55.07
C GLN A 332 -88.16 -101.38 -55.32
N LYS A 333 -86.93 -101.47 -55.81
CA LYS A 333 -86.06 -100.32 -56.10
C LYS A 333 -85.99 -100.07 -57.59
N TYR A 334 -86.23 -98.81 -57.97
CA TYR A 334 -86.02 -98.33 -59.32
C TYR A 334 -84.88 -97.31 -59.31
N ALA A 335 -83.94 -97.47 -60.23
CA ALA A 335 -82.80 -96.59 -60.34
C ALA A 335 -82.66 -96.11 -61.79
N ALA A 336 -82.57 -94.79 -61.94
CA ALA A 336 -82.19 -94.14 -63.19
C ALA A 336 -80.97 -93.27 -62.94
N GLY A 337 -80.10 -93.18 -63.93
CA GLY A 337 -78.93 -92.31 -63.76
C GLY A 337 -78.27 -91.95 -65.07
N MET A 338 -77.52 -90.84 -65.00
CA MET A 338 -76.64 -90.40 -66.06
C MET A 338 -75.26 -90.10 -65.48
N ALA A 339 -74.23 -90.46 -66.23
CA ALA A 339 -72.86 -90.13 -65.93
C ALA A 339 -72.24 -89.48 -67.17
N LEU A 340 -71.66 -88.31 -66.99
CA LEU A 340 -70.83 -87.63 -67.97
C LEU A 340 -69.44 -87.51 -67.36
N GLY A 341 -68.43 -88.01 -68.05
CA GLY A 341 -67.08 -87.97 -67.53
C GLY A 341 -66.03 -87.93 -68.62
N ILE A 342 -64.92 -87.28 -68.28
CA ILE A 342 -63.66 -87.33 -69.03
C ILE A 342 -62.63 -87.90 -68.08
N ASP A 343 -62.05 -89.05 -68.43
CA ASP A 343 -60.98 -89.65 -67.64
C ASP A 343 -59.63 -88.98 -67.90
N GLY A 344 -58.63 -89.29 -67.06
CA GLY A 344 -57.27 -88.74 -67.20
C GLY A 344 -56.50 -89.19 -68.45
N SER A 345 -57.12 -89.98 -69.34
CA SER A 345 -56.61 -90.33 -70.68
C SER A 345 -57.36 -89.62 -71.81
N GLY A 346 -58.33 -88.76 -71.50
CA GLY A 346 -59.10 -87.98 -72.48
C GLY A 346 -60.30 -88.71 -73.06
N LEU A 347 -60.67 -89.89 -72.55
CA LEU A 347 -61.87 -90.59 -73.00
C LEU A 347 -63.11 -89.89 -72.41
N SER A 348 -63.89 -89.23 -73.27
CA SER A 348 -65.19 -88.67 -72.92
C SER A 348 -66.28 -89.74 -73.07
N GLN A 349 -67.06 -89.97 -72.01
CA GLN A 349 -68.18 -90.90 -72.03
C GLN A 349 -69.45 -90.28 -71.46
N PHE A 350 -70.57 -90.59 -72.12
CA PHE A 350 -71.91 -90.27 -71.64
C PHE A 350 -72.69 -91.58 -71.52
N LEU A 351 -72.95 -91.98 -70.28
CA LEU A 351 -73.60 -93.24 -69.94
C LEU A 351 -74.96 -92.93 -69.32
N ILE A 352 -76.01 -93.56 -69.85
CA ILE A 352 -77.37 -93.48 -69.30
C ILE A 352 -77.79 -94.88 -68.91
N ARG A 353 -78.30 -95.03 -67.69
CA ARG A 353 -78.97 -96.26 -67.22
C ARG A 353 -80.43 -95.94 -66.96
N ALA A 354 -81.31 -96.54 -67.76
CA ALA A 354 -82.77 -96.43 -67.61
C ALA A 354 -83.45 -97.65 -68.26
N ASP A 355 -84.62 -98.03 -67.76
CA ASP A 355 -85.43 -99.11 -68.36
C ASP A 355 -86.07 -98.71 -69.70
N ARG A 356 -86.24 -97.40 -69.92
CA ARG A 356 -86.76 -96.79 -71.16
C ARG A 356 -86.04 -95.49 -71.44
N PHE A 357 -85.41 -95.36 -72.61
CA PHE A 357 -84.79 -94.12 -73.06
C PHE A 357 -85.47 -93.64 -74.34
N GLY A 358 -86.14 -92.49 -74.31
CA GLY A 358 -86.81 -91.98 -75.51
C GLY A 358 -87.01 -90.48 -75.47
N LEU A 359 -87.13 -89.92 -76.67
CA LEU A 359 -87.62 -88.56 -76.85
C LEU A 359 -89.15 -88.63 -76.81
N VAL A 360 -89.75 -87.97 -75.83
CA VAL A 360 -91.20 -87.97 -75.66
C VAL A 360 -91.73 -86.62 -76.11
N ASN A 361 -92.64 -86.63 -77.08
CA ASN A 361 -93.38 -85.44 -77.47
C ASN A 361 -94.87 -85.68 -77.20
N SER A 362 -95.56 -84.70 -76.60
CA SER A 362 -96.99 -84.76 -76.32
C SER A 362 -97.66 -83.54 -76.92
N VAL A 363 -98.45 -83.75 -77.99
CA VAL A 363 -99.23 -82.70 -78.65
C VAL A 363 -100.67 -83.20 -78.72
N ASP A 364 -101.63 -82.36 -78.31
CA ASP A 364 -103.07 -82.66 -78.30
C ASP A 364 -103.45 -83.98 -77.62
N GLY A 365 -102.81 -84.29 -76.49
CA GLY A 365 -103.09 -85.48 -75.69
C GLY A 365 -102.58 -86.80 -76.28
N LYS A 366 -101.96 -86.79 -77.47
CA LYS A 366 -101.35 -87.97 -78.08
C LYS A 366 -99.84 -87.96 -77.82
N VAL A 367 -99.37 -88.93 -77.03
CA VAL A 367 -97.93 -89.11 -76.79
C VAL A 367 -97.31 -89.82 -77.99
N THR A 368 -96.31 -89.21 -78.60
CA THR A 368 -95.52 -89.79 -79.68
C THR A 368 -94.04 -89.87 -79.27
N THR A 369 -93.38 -90.95 -79.63
CA THR A 369 -91.95 -91.18 -79.35
C THR A 369 -91.22 -91.38 -80.68
N PRO A 370 -90.72 -90.30 -81.33
CA PRO A 370 -90.03 -90.43 -82.62
C PRO A 370 -88.77 -91.29 -82.56
N PHE A 371 -88.11 -91.35 -81.39
CA PHE A 371 -87.03 -92.29 -81.07
C PHE A 371 -87.22 -92.81 -79.65
N VAL A 372 -87.25 -94.14 -79.49
CA VAL A 372 -87.24 -94.80 -78.18
C VAL A 372 -86.43 -96.09 -78.25
N VAL A 373 -85.62 -96.32 -77.23
CA VAL A 373 -84.97 -97.59 -76.95
C VAL A 373 -85.72 -98.21 -75.78
N GLU A 374 -86.42 -99.30 -76.07
CA GLU A 374 -87.14 -100.12 -75.09
C GLU A 374 -87.05 -101.59 -75.52
N ASN A 375 -87.01 -102.51 -74.56
CA ASN A 375 -86.88 -103.95 -74.83
C ASN A 375 -85.71 -104.31 -75.77
N SER A 376 -84.59 -103.58 -75.65
CA SER A 376 -83.37 -103.77 -76.46
C SER A 376 -83.52 -103.52 -77.97
N VAL A 377 -84.60 -102.86 -78.41
CA VAL A 377 -84.82 -102.46 -79.81
C VAL A 377 -84.98 -100.94 -79.88
N ALA A 378 -84.32 -100.32 -80.86
CA ALA A 378 -84.53 -98.92 -81.18
C ALA A 378 -85.70 -98.80 -82.16
N TYR A 379 -86.81 -98.21 -81.69
CA TYR A 379 -87.96 -97.91 -82.52
C TYR A 379 -87.84 -96.46 -83.03
N MET A 380 -87.97 -96.30 -84.35
CA MET A 380 -87.91 -95.01 -85.05
C MET A 380 -89.09 -94.88 -86.00
N ASN A 381 -89.82 -93.76 -85.91
CA ASN A 381 -90.98 -93.48 -86.79
C ASN A 381 -90.55 -93.05 -88.20
N GLY A 382 -89.32 -92.53 -88.36
CA GLY A 382 -88.69 -92.19 -89.62
C GLY A 382 -87.23 -91.78 -89.40
N ALA A 383 -86.34 -92.09 -90.34
CA ALA A 383 -84.91 -91.76 -90.25
C ALA A 383 -84.44 -91.02 -91.50
N TYR A 384 -83.87 -89.82 -91.33
CA TYR A 384 -83.11 -89.14 -92.37
C TYR A 384 -81.63 -89.43 -92.15
N ILE A 385 -81.04 -90.26 -92.99
CA ILE A 385 -79.64 -90.71 -92.86
C ILE A 385 -78.87 -90.10 -94.03
N LYS A 386 -77.95 -89.17 -93.74
CA LYS A 386 -77.16 -88.47 -94.77
C LYS A 386 -76.29 -89.44 -95.56
N ASP A 387 -75.49 -90.24 -94.86
CA ASP A 387 -74.63 -91.30 -95.42
C ASP A 387 -74.84 -92.58 -94.60
N GLY A 388 -75.64 -93.51 -95.14
CA GLY A 388 -75.99 -94.76 -94.45
C GLY A 388 -75.23 -95.96 -95.02
N THR A 389 -74.33 -96.54 -94.24
CA THR A 389 -73.71 -97.82 -94.58
C THR A 389 -74.45 -98.95 -93.87
N ILE A 390 -75.15 -99.80 -94.63
CA ILE A 390 -75.75 -101.02 -94.10
C ILE A 390 -74.99 -102.19 -94.69
N VAL A 391 -74.20 -102.88 -93.88
CA VAL A 391 -73.34 -103.98 -94.33
C VAL A 391 -74.18 -105.17 -94.83
N ASN A 392 -75.23 -105.54 -94.09
CA ASN A 392 -76.25 -106.50 -94.51
C ASN A 392 -77.63 -106.02 -94.10
N ALA A 393 -78.55 -105.93 -95.06
CA ALA A 393 -79.93 -105.53 -94.83
C ALA A 393 -80.88 -106.69 -95.21
N LYS A 394 -81.80 -107.05 -94.32
CA LYS A 394 -82.94 -107.92 -94.68
C LYS A 394 -84.10 -107.01 -95.09
N ILE A 395 -84.21 -106.75 -96.40
CA ILE A 395 -85.21 -105.85 -96.98
C ILE A 395 -86.27 -106.70 -97.72
N GLY A 396 -87.53 -106.25 -97.72
CA GLY A 396 -88.64 -106.86 -98.48
C GLY A 396 -88.60 -106.52 -99.97
N ASP A 397 -89.67 -105.94 -100.52
CA ASP A 397 -89.66 -105.37 -101.88
C ASP A 397 -89.05 -103.95 -101.83
N LEU A 398 -88.18 -103.63 -102.79
CA LEU A 398 -87.67 -102.28 -102.97
C LEU A 398 -88.22 -101.70 -104.27
N GLN A 399 -89.00 -100.62 -104.19
CA GLN A 399 -89.59 -99.99 -105.36
C GLN A 399 -89.58 -98.47 -105.25
N SER A 400 -89.45 -97.82 -106.40
CA SER A 400 -89.78 -96.40 -106.53
C SER A 400 -91.26 -96.14 -106.20
N THR A 401 -91.55 -94.93 -105.72
CA THR A 401 -92.91 -94.54 -105.32
C THR A 401 -93.90 -94.50 -106.47
N ASN A 402 -93.44 -94.27 -107.70
CA ASN A 402 -94.26 -94.25 -108.91
C ASN A 402 -94.22 -95.56 -109.70
N TYR A 403 -93.75 -96.65 -109.09
CA TYR A 403 -93.64 -97.93 -109.77
C TYR A 403 -95.02 -98.47 -110.19
N VAL A 404 -95.16 -98.74 -111.48
CA VAL A 404 -96.28 -99.45 -112.09
C VAL A 404 -95.70 -100.48 -113.05
N SER A 405 -96.08 -101.75 -112.89
CA SER A 405 -95.44 -102.87 -113.59
C SER A 405 -95.51 -102.72 -115.12
N GLY A 406 -94.36 -102.91 -115.75
CA GLY A 406 -94.15 -102.78 -117.19
C GLY A 406 -94.40 -101.39 -117.78
N ARG A 407 -94.62 -100.35 -116.94
CA ARG A 407 -95.08 -99.02 -117.36
C ARG A 407 -94.23 -97.86 -116.87
N THR A 408 -94.05 -97.72 -115.55
CA THR A 408 -93.32 -96.58 -114.96
C THR A 408 -92.56 -96.98 -113.71
N GLY A 409 -91.50 -96.23 -113.42
CA GLY A 409 -90.67 -96.45 -112.24
C GLY A 409 -89.88 -97.75 -112.30
N TRP A 410 -89.15 -97.99 -111.21
CA TRP A 410 -88.35 -99.19 -111.02
C TRP A 410 -88.79 -99.97 -109.80
N ARG A 411 -88.59 -101.29 -109.85
CA ARG A 411 -88.79 -102.20 -108.72
C ARG A 411 -87.79 -103.33 -108.78
N ILE A 412 -87.22 -103.62 -107.61
CA ILE A 412 -86.53 -104.87 -107.28
C ILE A 412 -87.49 -105.65 -106.37
N ALA A 413 -88.19 -106.62 -106.94
CA ALA A 413 -89.08 -107.47 -106.17
C ALA A 413 -88.27 -108.51 -105.38
N LYS A 414 -88.75 -108.89 -104.20
CA LYS A 414 -88.20 -110.01 -103.42
C LYS A 414 -88.15 -111.32 -104.21
N GLY A 415 -89.01 -111.43 -105.24
CA GLY A 415 -89.08 -112.58 -106.16
C GLY A 415 -88.03 -112.58 -107.27
N GLY A 416 -87.08 -111.64 -107.29
CA GLY A 416 -85.95 -111.61 -108.23
C GLY A 416 -86.20 -110.86 -109.54
N ALA A 417 -87.43 -110.43 -109.80
CA ALA A 417 -87.72 -109.56 -110.94
C ALA A 417 -87.24 -108.12 -110.65
N PHE A 418 -86.42 -107.61 -111.56
CA PHE A 418 -86.07 -106.21 -111.63
C PHE A 418 -86.66 -105.57 -112.88
N GLU A 419 -87.51 -104.59 -112.67
CA GLU A 419 -88.07 -103.79 -113.76
C GLU A 419 -87.50 -102.38 -113.68
N MET A 420 -86.99 -101.89 -114.79
CA MET A 420 -86.72 -100.48 -115.03
C MET A 420 -87.57 -100.03 -116.20
N ASN A 421 -88.67 -99.37 -115.90
CA ASN A 421 -89.51 -98.76 -116.90
C ASN A 421 -89.13 -97.28 -117.04
N GLY A 422 -89.20 -96.77 -118.25
CA GLY A 422 -89.03 -95.34 -118.47
C GLY A 422 -90.15 -94.51 -117.83
N ASN A 423 -89.99 -93.19 -117.82
CA ASN A 423 -90.83 -92.31 -117.00
C ASN A 423 -92.26 -92.09 -117.54
N SER A 424 -92.50 -92.39 -118.83
CA SER A 424 -93.82 -92.33 -119.46
C SER A 424 -94.01 -93.59 -120.29
N GLY A 425 -95.22 -94.17 -120.29
CA GLY A 425 -95.49 -95.51 -120.84
C GLY A 425 -95.23 -95.72 -122.34
N SER A 426 -94.62 -94.75 -123.02
CA SER A 426 -94.15 -94.80 -124.40
C SER A 426 -92.63 -94.62 -124.51
N THR A 427 -91.87 -94.92 -123.45
CA THR A 427 -90.40 -94.93 -123.46
C THR A 427 -89.88 -96.36 -123.32
N GLY A 428 -88.67 -96.61 -123.82
CA GLY A 428 -88.09 -97.96 -123.73
C GLY A 428 -88.07 -98.50 -122.30
N ARG A 429 -88.27 -99.81 -122.15
CA ARG A 429 -88.28 -100.47 -120.84
C ARG A 429 -87.29 -101.62 -120.79
N MET A 430 -86.75 -101.88 -119.61
CA MET A 430 -85.88 -103.00 -119.30
C MET A 430 -86.52 -103.87 -118.22
N VAL A 431 -86.62 -105.16 -118.49
CA VAL A 431 -87.03 -106.16 -117.49
C VAL A 431 -85.93 -107.19 -117.38
N ILE A 432 -85.42 -107.34 -116.17
CA ILE A 432 -84.56 -108.44 -115.77
C ILE A 432 -85.41 -109.35 -114.91
N ASN A 433 -85.49 -110.62 -115.28
CA ASN A 433 -86.00 -111.64 -114.39
C ASN A 433 -84.99 -112.79 -114.36
N ASN A 434 -85.34 -113.84 -113.63
CA ASN A 434 -84.47 -115.01 -113.48
C ASN A 434 -84.02 -115.66 -114.80
N ASN A 435 -84.70 -115.40 -115.92
CA ASN A 435 -84.49 -116.13 -117.16
C ASN A 435 -83.95 -115.24 -118.27
N ARG A 436 -84.26 -113.94 -118.25
CA ARG A 436 -83.99 -113.05 -119.37
C ARG A 436 -83.86 -111.59 -118.95
N ILE A 437 -83.03 -110.91 -119.71
CA ILE A 437 -82.93 -109.48 -119.79
C ILE A 437 -83.57 -109.06 -121.11
N GLU A 438 -84.59 -108.23 -121.01
CA GLU A 438 -85.37 -107.76 -122.15
C GLU A 438 -85.38 -106.25 -122.17
N VAL A 439 -84.94 -105.69 -123.29
CA VAL A 439 -85.03 -104.27 -123.59
C VAL A 439 -86.02 -104.08 -124.72
N TYR A 440 -87.05 -103.31 -124.45
CA TYR A 440 -88.09 -102.94 -125.38
C TYR A 440 -87.90 -101.47 -125.79
N ASP A 441 -88.23 -101.13 -127.03
CA ASP A 441 -88.33 -99.74 -127.45
C ASP A 441 -89.63 -99.08 -126.96
N GLU A 442 -89.78 -97.81 -127.32
CA GLU A 442 -90.95 -96.96 -127.09
C GLU A 442 -92.27 -97.52 -127.65
N ASN A 443 -92.20 -98.38 -128.67
CA ASN A 443 -93.36 -99.00 -129.32
C ASN A 443 -93.64 -100.40 -128.75
N GLY A 444 -93.00 -100.75 -127.62
CA GLY A 444 -93.14 -102.06 -126.98
C GLY A 444 -92.50 -103.20 -127.76
N ARG A 445 -91.67 -102.90 -128.76
CA ARG A 445 -91.00 -103.90 -129.59
C ARG A 445 -89.69 -104.30 -128.91
N LEU A 446 -89.53 -105.61 -128.69
CA LEU A 446 -88.30 -106.17 -128.15
C LEU A 446 -87.14 -105.83 -129.10
N ARG A 447 -86.19 -105.05 -128.61
CA ARG A 447 -84.99 -104.66 -129.36
C ARG A 447 -83.79 -105.50 -129.01
N VAL A 448 -83.70 -105.86 -127.73
CA VAL A 448 -82.62 -106.69 -127.23
C VAL A 448 -83.24 -107.70 -126.28
N ARG A 449 -83.01 -108.97 -126.54
CA ARG A 449 -83.15 -110.01 -125.53
C ARG A 449 -81.81 -110.67 -125.33
N MET A 450 -81.40 -110.73 -124.07
CA MET A 450 -80.24 -111.47 -123.61
C MET A 450 -80.72 -112.50 -122.61
N GLY A 451 -80.57 -113.77 -122.96
CA GLY A 451 -81.13 -114.89 -122.20
C GLY A 451 -81.81 -115.89 -123.13
N LEU A 452 -82.22 -117.02 -122.57
CA LEU A 452 -82.55 -118.25 -123.29
C LEU A 452 -83.61 -118.08 -124.40
N ILE A 453 -83.36 -118.79 -125.51
CA ILE A 453 -84.41 -119.43 -126.31
C ILE A 453 -84.80 -120.71 -125.58
#